data_AF-A0A1H5S8C6-F1
#
_entry.id   AF-A0A1H5S8C6-F1
#
_cell.length_a   1.000
_cell.length_b   1.000
_cell.length_c   1.000
_cell.angle_alpha   90.00
_cell.angle_beta   90.00
_cell.angle_gamma   90.00
#
_symmetry.space_group_name_H-M   'P 1'
#
loop_
_entity.id
_entity.type
_entity.pdbx_description
1 polymer ?
#
loop_
_entity_poly.entity_id
_entity_poly.type
_entity_poly.pdbx_seq_one_letter_code
_entity_poly.pdbx_strand_id
1 'polypeptide(L)'
;MRVPMDRRLGLPNAGGWEFLVQRAALLGAVLGIVFGAQEIQAADRQAVVATRVPLESIGVNGVSPAQLNAGASMLTVHFLDDTHLLVTYGTHGLVRRLENDPKDDQDRIVAMEIVELPSGKVIAKEEWQAHDHERYLWNLGRGRFVIRTGWEFYAIEPMAHLASGQPFSRAQIKAFQKPSLLLVSPDQNVITVESRVRVKRANEEWGDAPPGNVPVTMLVEFYRLRGSGDNPKFSMELSGRVLTPRPLFLPLTGDGALYAEPPGRDRRWPVNFVPFGGKPIKAAEVESTCDPQLQMVSPSEFLALTCRGVNDATVLKAYAFDGHEAWEEPLSGMDDPVYATAPEAGRFAVLRHLDSAPGSITSGTDAPVDRQELRVYQTESGDMLLKVDLFPAFKSAENFDLSRDGSLAVGVRDRALVVYKLPEPDKQDRADMAMAAKSAPPVVNAGPIRLPAAVETASLEGPGGGSAAAKAADAAARPAQASKADRTESAAVAAPAQQPVARRVAPTLMKPGEKPEFGKANPQPADDGSSGDLPH
;
A
#
# COMPACT_ATOMS: atom_id res chain seq x y z
N MET A 1 35.07 -39.38 100.09
CA MET A 1 34.40 -40.49 100.81
C MET A 1 33.05 -39.97 101.29
N ARG A 2 31.97 -40.70 100.97
CA ARG A 2 30.58 -40.61 101.50
C ARG A 2 29.67 -39.41 101.11
N VAL A 3 28.67 -39.80 100.31
CA VAL A 3 27.23 -39.41 100.19
C VAL A 3 26.54 -39.45 101.59
N PRO A 4 25.46 -38.67 101.94
CA PRO A 4 24.04 -38.74 101.45
C PRO A 4 23.30 -37.39 101.23
N MET A 5 22.31 -37.26 100.32
CA MET A 5 20.82 -37.51 100.44
C MET A 5 20.18 -36.75 101.63
N ASP A 6 19.05 -36.01 101.57
CA ASP A 6 17.77 -36.22 100.85
C ASP A 6 16.83 -34.96 100.88
N ARG A 7 15.82 -34.94 99.99
CA ARG A 7 14.43 -34.36 100.09
C ARG A 7 14.05 -32.85 99.98
N ARG A 8 13.36 -32.60 98.84
CA ARG A 8 11.95 -32.12 98.61
C ARG A 8 11.53 -30.62 98.67
N LEU A 9 10.89 -30.26 97.55
CA LEU A 9 9.65 -29.48 97.30
C LEU A 9 9.69 -27.93 97.22
N GLY A 10 9.20 -27.42 96.07
CA GLY A 10 8.65 -26.06 95.94
C GLY A 10 8.86 -25.36 94.58
N LEU A 11 8.01 -25.65 93.59
CA LEU A 11 7.72 -24.81 92.40
C LEU A 11 6.98 -23.50 92.82
N PRO A 12 6.81 -22.42 92.01
CA PRO A 12 6.79 -22.42 90.53
C PRO A 12 7.40 -21.20 89.77
N ASN A 13 7.90 -21.52 88.58
CA ASN A 13 7.68 -20.95 87.23
C ASN A 13 7.61 -19.44 86.90
N ALA A 14 8.26 -19.23 85.73
CA ALA A 14 7.90 -18.42 84.56
C ALA A 14 8.30 -16.92 84.59
N GLY A 15 9.07 -16.39 83.65
CA GLY A 15 9.66 -16.96 82.44
C GLY A 15 10.17 -15.82 81.54
N GLY A 16 11.49 -15.69 81.41
CA GLY A 16 12.09 -15.30 80.13
C GLY A 16 11.86 -16.42 79.10
N TRP A 17 12.32 -16.33 77.86
CA TRP A 17 13.74 -16.31 77.55
C TRP A 17 13.89 -16.10 76.04
N GLU A 18 14.79 -15.20 75.68
CA GLU A 18 15.58 -15.30 74.47
C GLU A 18 16.51 -16.53 74.54
N PHE A 19 16.74 -17.18 73.40
CA PHE A 19 17.92 -17.99 73.12
C PHE A 19 18.28 -17.71 71.65
N LEU A 20 19.40 -17.01 71.36
CA LEU A 20 20.74 -17.58 71.07
C LEU A 20 20.64 -18.78 70.11
N VAL A 21 21.29 -18.78 68.94
CA VAL A 21 22.74 -18.98 68.82
C VAL A 21 23.25 -18.50 67.44
N GLN A 22 24.39 -17.79 67.48
CA GLN A 22 25.26 -17.46 66.35
C GLN A 22 25.91 -18.71 65.73
N ARG A 23 26.03 -18.76 64.39
CA ARG A 23 27.30 -18.93 63.62
C ARG A 23 27.05 -19.48 62.20
N ALA A 24 27.19 -18.62 61.19
CA ALA A 24 27.76 -18.87 59.85
C ALA A 24 27.52 -17.57 59.04
N ALA A 25 28.50 -16.68 58.92
CA ALA A 25 29.50 -16.66 57.84
C ALA A 25 28.87 -16.53 56.43
N LEU A 26 29.11 -15.36 55.83
CA LEU A 26 28.96 -15.02 54.41
C LEU A 26 27.57 -15.18 53.75
N LEU A 27 26.89 -14.06 53.54
CA LEU A 27 26.16 -13.64 52.31
C LEU A 27 25.09 -12.62 52.74
N GLY A 28 25.45 -11.35 52.74
CA GLY A 28 24.56 -10.30 53.25
C GLY A 28 24.92 -8.92 52.75
N ALA A 29 25.23 -8.79 51.46
CA ALA A 29 25.32 -7.51 50.78
C ALA A 29 25.22 -7.77 49.27
N VAL A 30 24.00 -7.80 48.72
CA VAL A 30 23.62 -7.30 47.36
C VAL A 30 22.09 -7.40 47.29
N LEU A 31 21.39 -6.32 47.57
CA LEU A 31 20.00 -6.11 47.13
C LEU A 31 19.75 -4.61 46.96
N GLY A 32 20.67 -3.95 46.27
CA GLY A 32 20.38 -2.72 45.56
C GLY A 32 19.88 -3.12 44.18
N ILE A 33 18.56 -3.27 44.04
CA ILE A 33 17.92 -3.35 42.73
C ILE A 33 18.08 -1.96 42.12
N VAL A 34 19.19 -1.76 41.42
CA VAL A 34 19.33 -0.71 40.43
C VAL A 34 18.35 -1.07 39.32
N PHE A 35 17.14 -0.52 39.39
CA PHE A 35 16.34 -0.29 38.19
C PHE A 35 17.12 0.71 37.34
N GLY A 36 18.14 0.19 36.65
CA GLY A 36 18.71 0.86 35.51
C GLY A 36 17.59 0.95 34.50
N ALA A 37 16.92 2.10 34.46
CA ALA A 37 16.30 2.56 33.25
C ALA A 37 17.42 2.54 32.20
N GLN A 38 17.49 1.44 31.45
CA GLN A 38 18.02 1.51 30.10
C GLN A 38 17.02 2.38 29.35
N GLU A 39 17.17 3.69 29.46
CA GLU A 39 17.11 4.52 28.27
C GLU A 39 18.12 3.89 27.31
N ILE A 40 17.65 2.88 26.58
CA ILE A 40 18.20 2.61 25.27
C ILE A 40 18.01 3.94 24.57
N GLN A 41 19.08 4.73 24.51
CA GLN A 41 19.19 5.84 23.61
C GLN A 41 18.75 5.28 22.26
N ALA A 42 17.51 5.56 21.89
CA ALA A 42 17.04 5.42 20.53
C ALA A 42 17.88 6.42 19.75
N ALA A 43 19.09 5.98 19.36
CA ALA A 43 19.92 6.68 18.41
C ALA A 43 18.98 7.02 17.26
N ASP A 44 18.86 8.32 17.00
CA ASP A 44 17.87 8.92 16.10
C ASP A 44 17.86 8.12 14.79
N ARG A 45 16.84 7.26 14.62
CA ARG A 45 16.68 6.36 13.46
C ARG A 45 16.17 7.15 12.27
N GLN A 46 16.85 8.26 11.98
CA GLN A 46 16.51 9.12 10.88
C GLN A 46 17.28 8.72 9.65
N ALA A 47 16.58 8.76 8.53
CA ALA A 47 17.19 8.69 7.23
C ALA A 47 18.25 9.79 7.04
N VAL A 48 19.31 9.48 6.31
CA VAL A 48 20.36 10.43 5.95
C VAL A 48 20.38 10.64 4.44
N VAL A 49 20.69 11.85 3.99
CA VAL A 49 20.89 12.11 2.55
C VAL A 49 22.12 11.34 2.08
N ALA A 50 21.91 10.40 1.16
CA ALA A 50 22.95 9.55 0.59
C ALA A 50 23.59 10.19 -0.64
N THR A 51 22.78 10.72 -1.55
CA THR A 51 23.26 11.46 -2.72
C THR A 51 22.22 12.48 -3.19
N ARG A 52 22.70 13.47 -3.95
CA ARG A 52 21.90 14.52 -4.55
C ARG A 52 22.33 14.73 -5.99
N VAL A 53 21.43 14.51 -6.93
CA VAL A 53 21.66 14.68 -8.37
C VAL A 53 20.86 15.88 -8.86
N PRO A 54 21.50 16.99 -9.27
CA PRO A 54 20.80 18.15 -9.82
C PRO A 54 19.94 17.75 -11.04
N LEU A 55 18.69 18.20 -11.09
CA LEU A 55 17.81 17.91 -12.23
C LEU A 55 18.37 18.45 -13.55
N GLU A 56 19.04 19.61 -13.49
CA GLU A 56 19.69 20.21 -14.66
C GLU A 56 20.84 19.37 -15.23
N SER A 57 21.54 18.58 -14.40
CA SER A 57 22.64 17.74 -14.87
C SER A 57 22.16 16.53 -15.68
N ILE A 58 20.88 16.19 -15.57
CA ILE A 58 20.19 15.14 -16.33
C ILE A 58 19.20 15.74 -17.35
N GLY A 59 19.36 17.02 -17.72
CA GLY A 59 18.56 17.65 -18.77
C GLY A 59 17.13 18.05 -18.38
N VAL A 60 16.73 17.84 -17.12
CA VAL A 60 15.41 18.24 -16.61
C VAL A 60 15.42 19.75 -16.37
N ASN A 61 14.78 20.47 -17.29
CA ASN A 61 14.53 21.90 -17.18
C ASN A 61 13.17 22.15 -16.52
N GLY A 62 13.05 23.25 -15.77
CA GLY A 62 11.89 23.52 -14.89
C GLY A 62 10.52 23.20 -15.50
N VAL A 63 9.61 22.71 -14.65
CA VAL A 63 8.23 22.38 -15.03
C VAL A 63 7.33 23.59 -14.79
N SER A 64 6.43 23.89 -15.72
CA SER A 64 5.52 25.02 -15.56
C SER A 64 4.50 24.74 -14.43
N PRO A 65 4.14 25.75 -13.61
CA PRO A 65 3.12 25.58 -12.56
C PRO A 65 1.78 25.05 -13.07
N ALA A 66 1.38 25.43 -14.29
CA ALA A 66 0.15 24.94 -14.91
C ALA A 66 0.19 23.42 -15.14
N GLN A 67 1.33 22.87 -15.57
CA GLN A 67 1.48 21.43 -15.78
C GLN A 67 1.54 20.65 -14.46
N LEU A 68 2.18 21.23 -13.43
CA LEU A 68 2.24 20.64 -12.09
C LEU A 68 0.84 20.43 -11.49
N ASN A 69 -0.06 21.39 -11.70
CA ASN A 69 -1.43 21.39 -11.18
C ASN A 69 -2.45 20.68 -12.08
N ALA A 70 -2.11 20.39 -13.34
CA ALA A 70 -3.01 19.70 -14.27
C ALA A 70 -3.12 18.19 -14.00
N GLY A 71 -2.31 17.63 -13.09
CA GLY A 71 -2.25 16.17 -12.89
C GLY A 71 -1.51 15.42 -13.99
N ALA A 72 -0.84 16.15 -14.89
CA ALA A 72 -0.06 15.58 -15.98
C ALA A 72 1.16 14.83 -15.41
N SER A 73 1.43 13.63 -15.94
CA SER A 73 2.66 12.90 -15.66
C SER A 73 3.82 13.62 -16.34
N MET A 74 4.60 14.42 -15.61
CA MET A 74 5.62 15.31 -16.20
C MET A 74 7.06 14.92 -15.84
N LEU A 75 7.22 14.29 -14.68
CA LEU A 75 8.49 13.80 -14.15
C LEU A 75 8.17 12.57 -13.33
N THR A 76 8.82 11.45 -13.67
CA THR A 76 8.75 10.23 -12.86
C THR A 76 10.14 9.84 -12.40
N VAL A 77 10.25 9.25 -11.22
CA VAL A 77 11.48 8.65 -10.73
C VAL A 77 11.18 7.26 -10.18
N HIS A 78 11.98 6.27 -10.57
CA HIS A 78 11.89 4.92 -10.02
C HIS A 78 13.25 4.29 -9.81
N PHE A 79 13.39 3.43 -8.81
CA PHE A 79 14.58 2.59 -8.68
C PHE A 79 14.52 1.45 -9.71
N LEU A 80 15.62 1.29 -10.47
CA LEU A 80 15.85 0.08 -11.27
C LEU A 80 16.45 -1.03 -10.40
N ASP A 81 17.41 -0.64 -9.56
CA ASP A 81 18.10 -1.42 -8.55
C ASP A 81 18.61 -0.47 -7.44
N ASP A 82 19.57 -0.89 -6.63
CA ASP A 82 20.18 -0.12 -5.53
C ASP A 82 21.14 0.99 -6.01
N THR A 83 21.54 0.96 -7.28
CA THR A 83 22.57 1.84 -7.87
C THR A 83 22.10 2.61 -9.10
N HIS A 84 20.87 2.40 -9.57
CA HIS A 84 20.35 3.05 -10.76
C HIS A 84 18.92 3.55 -10.58
N LEU A 85 18.66 4.75 -11.09
CA LEU A 85 17.33 5.33 -11.22
C LEU A 85 16.89 5.33 -12.68
N LEU A 86 15.61 5.05 -12.90
CA LEU A 86 14.90 5.38 -14.12
C LEU A 86 14.21 6.73 -13.92
N VAL A 87 14.62 7.73 -14.68
CA VAL A 87 14.04 9.06 -14.64
C VAL A 87 13.38 9.33 -15.97
N THR A 88 12.12 9.78 -15.96
CA THR A 88 11.44 10.23 -17.17
C THR A 88 10.93 11.63 -17.02
N TYR A 89 10.95 12.41 -18.09
CA TYR A 89 10.47 13.79 -18.08
C TYR A 89 10.06 14.29 -19.45
N GLY A 90 9.07 15.19 -19.49
CA GLY A 90 8.70 15.88 -20.72
C GLY A 90 9.82 16.82 -21.19
N THR A 91 10.24 16.70 -22.45
CA THR A 91 11.20 17.64 -23.04
C THR A 91 10.46 18.84 -23.63
N HIS A 92 11.06 20.01 -23.53
CA HIS A 92 10.52 21.22 -24.15
C HIS A 92 10.89 21.27 -25.62
N GLY A 93 9.93 21.50 -26.52
CA GLY A 93 10.20 21.62 -27.93
C GLY A 93 8.96 21.54 -28.80
N LEU A 94 9.12 21.83 -30.09
CA LEU A 94 8.08 21.58 -31.08
C LEU A 94 8.06 20.08 -31.40
N VAL A 95 6.91 19.45 -31.19
CA VAL A 95 6.69 18.05 -31.56
C VAL A 95 6.20 17.97 -33.00
N ARG A 96 6.83 17.10 -33.79
CA ARG A 96 6.35 16.81 -35.13
C ARG A 96 5.13 15.87 -35.01
N ARG A 97 3.96 16.32 -35.48
CA ARG A 97 2.81 15.43 -35.65
C ARG A 97 3.14 14.33 -36.65
N LEU A 98 2.85 13.10 -36.28
CA LEU A 98 2.95 11.93 -37.13
C LEU A 98 1.75 11.90 -38.09
N GLU A 99 1.95 11.19 -39.20
CA GLU A 99 0.87 10.94 -40.14
C GLU A 99 -0.15 10.03 -39.45
N ASN A 100 -1.39 10.51 -39.31
CA ASN A 100 -2.52 9.90 -38.58
C ASN A 100 -2.68 10.23 -37.09
N ASP A 101 -1.91 11.16 -36.52
CA ASP A 101 -2.19 11.63 -35.15
C ASP A 101 -3.59 12.29 -35.09
N PRO A 102 -4.47 11.84 -34.17
CA PRO A 102 -5.73 12.50 -33.87
C PRO A 102 -5.56 14.01 -33.64
N LYS A 103 -6.58 14.79 -34.00
CA LYS A 103 -6.47 16.26 -33.90
C LYS A 103 -6.39 16.73 -32.45
N ASP A 104 -7.00 15.96 -31.55
CA ASP A 104 -7.14 16.16 -30.11
C ASP A 104 -5.99 15.60 -29.28
N ASP A 105 -5.05 14.87 -29.89
CA ASP A 105 -3.86 14.38 -29.18
C ASP A 105 -3.00 15.54 -28.67
N GLN A 106 -2.50 15.36 -27.46
CA GLN A 106 -1.62 16.29 -26.76
C GLN A 106 -0.20 15.74 -26.81
N ASP A 107 0.34 15.66 -28.03
CA ASP A 107 1.64 15.07 -28.28
C ASP A 107 2.76 15.79 -27.52
N ARG A 108 3.64 15.00 -26.92
CA ARG A 108 4.85 15.47 -26.23
C ARG A 108 5.98 14.48 -26.43
N ILE A 109 7.22 14.98 -26.35
CA ILE A 109 8.38 14.10 -26.26
C ILE A 109 8.69 13.88 -24.77
N VAL A 110 8.87 12.61 -24.40
CA VAL A 110 9.30 12.19 -23.07
C VAL A 110 10.70 11.61 -23.21
N ALA A 111 11.66 12.18 -22.50
CA ALA A 111 12.97 11.58 -22.31
C ALA A 111 12.88 10.54 -21.20
N MET A 112 13.58 9.41 -21.39
CA MET A 112 13.79 8.37 -20.39
C MET A 112 15.30 8.15 -20.25
N GLU A 113 15.78 8.24 -19.03
CA GLU A 113 17.19 8.21 -18.70
C GLU A 113 17.47 7.22 -17.57
N ILE A 114 18.57 6.46 -17.71
CA ILE A 114 19.12 5.67 -16.62
C ILE A 114 20.23 6.48 -15.96
N VAL A 115 20.04 6.81 -14.69
CA VAL A 115 20.98 7.61 -13.89
C VAL A 115 21.68 6.70 -12.88
N GLU A 116 23.00 6.61 -12.98
CA GLU A 116 23.86 5.88 -12.05
C GLU A 116 24.02 6.66 -10.72
N LEU A 117 23.95 5.94 -9.60
CA LEU A 117 24.15 6.45 -8.25
C LEU A 117 25.50 5.94 -7.70
N PRO A 118 26.23 6.75 -6.91
CA PRO A 118 25.92 8.13 -6.54
C PRO A 118 26.39 9.16 -7.58
N SER A 119 26.97 8.73 -8.70
CA SER A 119 27.67 9.60 -9.66
C SER A 119 26.77 10.65 -10.31
N GLY A 120 25.46 10.38 -10.42
CA GLY A 120 24.50 11.20 -11.15
C GLY A 120 24.69 11.12 -12.67
N LYS A 121 25.50 10.17 -13.15
CA LYS A 121 25.84 10.03 -14.56
C LYS A 121 24.68 9.35 -15.31
N VAL A 122 24.26 9.95 -16.42
CA VAL A 122 23.34 9.30 -17.36
C VAL A 122 24.12 8.25 -18.15
N ILE A 123 23.74 6.98 -18.02
CA ILE A 123 24.40 5.85 -18.70
C ILE A 123 23.61 5.33 -19.91
N ALA A 124 22.33 5.66 -19.99
CA ALA A 124 21.48 5.41 -21.15
C ALA A 124 20.39 6.48 -21.26
N LYS A 125 20.01 6.81 -22.49
CA LYS A 125 18.95 7.78 -22.79
C LYS A 125 18.19 7.36 -24.03
N GLU A 126 16.87 7.51 -24.01
CA GLU A 126 15.99 7.41 -25.17
C GLU A 126 14.89 8.46 -25.06
N GLU A 127 14.34 8.87 -26.20
CA GLU A 127 13.19 9.75 -26.28
C GLU A 127 12.05 9.03 -26.99
N TRP A 128 10.82 9.24 -26.54
CA TRP A 128 9.63 8.78 -27.27
C TRP A 128 8.55 9.85 -27.31
N GLN A 129 7.69 9.74 -28.32
CA GLN A 129 6.50 10.57 -28.42
C GLN A 129 5.36 9.92 -27.62
N ALA A 130 4.83 10.64 -26.64
CA ALA A 130 3.60 10.30 -25.94
C ALA A 130 2.46 11.15 -26.52
N HIS A 131 1.26 10.58 -26.63
CA HIS A 131 0.11 11.20 -27.30
C HIS A 131 -0.80 12.01 -26.37
N ASP A 132 -0.54 11.96 -25.06
CA ASP A 132 -1.32 12.65 -24.05
C ASP A 132 -0.48 12.92 -22.80
N HIS A 133 -1.13 13.54 -21.81
CA HIS A 133 -0.54 13.93 -20.54
C HIS A 133 -0.80 12.95 -19.39
N GLU A 134 -1.49 11.84 -19.64
CA GLU A 134 -1.83 10.86 -18.60
C GLU A 134 -0.59 10.09 -18.15
N ARG A 135 -0.73 9.36 -17.04
CA ARG A 135 0.31 8.44 -16.54
C ARG A 135 0.76 7.49 -17.64
N TYR A 136 2.06 7.32 -17.79
CA TYR A 136 2.63 6.49 -18.85
C TYR A 136 3.67 5.48 -18.35
N LEU A 137 3.99 5.45 -17.05
CA LEU A 137 4.99 4.55 -16.50
C LEU A 137 4.49 3.87 -15.21
N TRP A 138 4.70 2.56 -15.12
CA TRP A 138 4.41 1.77 -13.93
C TRP A 138 5.58 0.84 -13.62
N ASN A 139 6.04 0.88 -12.37
CA ASN A 139 7.06 -0.02 -11.86
C ASN A 139 6.44 -1.41 -11.61
N LEU A 140 6.92 -2.44 -12.31
CA LEU A 140 6.50 -3.83 -12.15
C LEU A 140 7.41 -4.63 -11.23
N GLY A 141 8.31 -3.94 -10.53
CA GLY A 141 9.32 -4.56 -9.71
C GLY A 141 10.45 -5.19 -10.48
N ARG A 142 11.56 -5.42 -9.76
CA ARG A 142 12.73 -6.16 -10.25
C ARG A 142 13.35 -5.53 -11.52
N GLY A 143 13.32 -4.19 -11.61
CA GLY A 143 13.87 -3.47 -12.76
C GLY A 143 13.02 -3.57 -14.04
N ARG A 144 11.72 -3.89 -13.92
CA ARG A 144 10.79 -4.06 -15.05
C ARG A 144 9.71 -3.00 -14.99
N PHE A 145 9.27 -2.53 -16.16
CA PHE A 145 8.28 -1.45 -16.25
C PHE A 145 7.28 -1.71 -17.35
N VAL A 146 6.08 -1.16 -17.19
CA VAL A 146 5.15 -0.93 -18.30
C VAL A 146 5.25 0.53 -18.69
N ILE A 147 5.42 0.78 -19.99
CA ILE A 147 5.24 2.09 -20.60
C ILE A 147 3.96 2.12 -21.42
N ARG A 148 3.28 3.27 -21.44
CA ARG A 148 2.12 3.51 -22.29
C ARG A 148 2.46 4.51 -23.39
N THR A 149 2.08 4.19 -24.61
CA THR A 149 2.12 5.10 -25.75
C THR A 149 0.72 5.13 -26.36
N GLY A 150 -0.04 6.19 -26.06
CA GLY A 150 -1.46 6.28 -26.41
C GLY A 150 -2.26 5.16 -25.77
N TRP A 151 -2.81 4.26 -26.59
CA TRP A 151 -3.64 3.14 -26.15
C TRP A 151 -2.88 1.81 -26.00
N GLU A 152 -1.58 1.83 -26.25
CA GLU A 152 -0.75 0.63 -26.25
C GLU A 152 0.16 0.58 -25.01
N PHE A 153 0.36 -0.62 -24.50
CA PHE A 153 1.31 -0.89 -23.43
C PHE A 153 2.50 -1.68 -23.95
N TYR A 154 3.68 -1.35 -23.44
CA TYR A 154 4.90 -2.08 -23.72
C TYR A 154 5.62 -2.40 -22.41
N ALA A 155 6.18 -3.59 -22.32
CA ALA A 155 7.09 -3.96 -21.26
C ALA A 155 8.52 -3.57 -21.63
N ILE A 156 9.28 -3.09 -20.65
CA ILE A 156 10.72 -2.83 -20.76
C ILE A 156 11.46 -3.39 -19.56
N GLU A 157 12.71 -3.82 -19.77
CA GLU A 157 13.62 -4.33 -18.74
C GLU A 157 15.00 -3.62 -18.87
N PRO A 158 15.11 -2.34 -18.44
CA PRO A 158 16.26 -1.48 -18.75
C PRO A 158 17.62 -2.09 -18.43
N MET A 159 17.76 -2.66 -17.24
CA MET A 159 19.04 -3.24 -16.79
C MET A 159 19.36 -4.55 -17.49
N ALA A 160 18.37 -5.37 -17.82
CA ALA A 160 18.57 -6.64 -18.53
C ALA A 160 19.08 -6.42 -19.96
N HIS A 161 18.71 -5.30 -20.60
CA HIS A 161 19.11 -4.97 -21.96
C HIS A 161 20.19 -3.87 -22.05
N LEU A 162 20.74 -3.43 -20.92
CA LEU A 162 21.77 -2.39 -20.91
C LEU A 162 23.05 -2.86 -21.64
N ALA A 163 23.48 -4.10 -21.38
CA ALA A 163 24.70 -4.67 -21.98
C ALA A 163 24.59 -4.92 -23.50
N SER A 164 23.37 -5.08 -24.03
CA SER A 164 23.14 -5.21 -25.48
C SER A 164 23.09 -3.86 -26.21
N GLY A 165 23.20 -2.74 -25.47
CA GLY A 165 23.07 -1.39 -26.02
C GLY A 165 21.62 -1.01 -26.38
N GLN A 166 20.62 -1.79 -25.95
CA GLN A 166 19.20 -1.53 -26.19
C GLN A 166 18.38 -1.54 -24.88
N PRO A 167 18.76 -0.72 -23.88
CA PRO A 167 18.12 -0.76 -22.55
C PRO A 167 16.59 -0.63 -22.63
N PHE A 168 16.07 0.21 -23.52
CA PHE A 168 14.62 0.45 -23.60
C PHE A 168 13.92 -0.37 -24.69
N SER A 169 14.49 -1.52 -25.06
CA SER A 169 13.85 -2.46 -25.98
C SER A 169 12.44 -2.82 -25.49
N ARG A 170 11.45 -2.68 -26.38
CA ARG A 170 10.02 -2.73 -26.05
C ARG A 170 9.41 -4.06 -26.47
N ALA A 171 8.74 -4.72 -25.55
CA ALA A 171 7.90 -5.88 -25.83
C ALA A 171 6.42 -5.48 -25.71
N GLN A 172 5.69 -5.46 -26.83
CA GLN A 172 4.28 -5.06 -26.84
C GLN A 172 3.42 -6.00 -25.98
N ILE A 173 2.59 -5.40 -25.12
CA ILE A 173 1.61 -6.10 -24.30
C ILE A 173 0.26 -6.00 -25.01
N LYS A 174 -0.30 -7.14 -25.41
CA LYS A 174 -1.62 -7.19 -26.06
C LYS A 174 -2.73 -7.05 -25.02
N ALA A 175 -3.18 -5.81 -24.79
CA ALA A 175 -4.43 -5.52 -24.08
C ALA A 175 -5.64 -5.76 -25.00
N PHE A 176 -6.80 -6.14 -24.43
CA PHE A 176 -7.98 -6.44 -25.26
C PHE A 176 -8.74 -5.21 -25.73
N GLN A 177 -8.63 -4.11 -24.98
CA GLN A 177 -9.36 -2.86 -25.20
C GLN A 177 -8.45 -1.67 -24.86
N LYS A 178 -8.95 -0.46 -25.11
CA LYS A 178 -8.26 0.78 -24.75
C LYS A 178 -8.20 0.90 -23.22
N PRO A 179 -7.01 0.77 -22.62
CA PRO A 179 -6.87 0.81 -21.18
C PRO A 179 -7.07 2.24 -20.67
N SER A 180 -7.57 2.34 -19.44
CA SER A 180 -7.85 3.59 -18.73
C SER A 180 -7.18 3.64 -17.36
N LEU A 181 -6.91 2.49 -16.74
CA LEU A 181 -6.20 2.39 -15.47
C LEU A 181 -5.32 1.14 -15.46
N LEU A 182 -4.14 1.24 -14.86
CA LEU A 182 -3.26 0.12 -14.56
C LEU A 182 -2.83 0.20 -13.09
N LEU A 183 -3.04 -0.89 -12.35
CA LEU A 183 -2.62 -1.04 -10.96
C LEU A 183 -1.66 -2.23 -10.86
N VAL A 184 -0.63 -2.10 -10.03
CA VAL A 184 0.36 -3.15 -9.75
C VAL A 184 0.21 -3.58 -8.30
N SER A 185 0.15 -4.89 -8.06
CA SER A 185 0.08 -5.42 -6.70
C SER A 185 1.38 -5.18 -5.92
N PRO A 186 1.36 -5.01 -4.59
CA PRO A 186 2.57 -4.70 -3.81
C PRO A 186 3.66 -5.78 -3.89
N ASP A 187 3.24 -7.04 -4.04
CA ASP A 187 4.12 -8.19 -4.25
C ASP A 187 4.61 -8.31 -5.70
N GLN A 188 4.21 -7.39 -6.58
CA GLN A 188 4.69 -7.26 -7.97
C GLN A 188 4.45 -8.52 -8.79
N ASN A 189 3.36 -9.23 -8.50
CA ASN A 189 2.98 -10.49 -9.14
C ASN A 189 1.73 -10.38 -10.00
N VAL A 190 0.90 -9.36 -9.79
CA VAL A 190 -0.35 -9.13 -10.54
C VAL A 190 -0.44 -7.70 -11.02
N ILE A 191 -0.88 -7.55 -12.26
CA ILE A 191 -1.31 -6.28 -12.84
C ILE A 191 -2.81 -6.34 -13.06
N THR A 192 -3.50 -5.26 -12.70
CA THR A 192 -4.91 -5.04 -13.03
C THR A 192 -4.99 -3.96 -14.09
N VAL A 193 -5.65 -4.25 -15.21
CA VAL A 193 -5.89 -3.30 -16.29
C VAL A 193 -7.39 -3.06 -16.40
N GLU A 194 -7.82 -1.82 -16.25
CA GLU A 194 -9.22 -1.43 -16.49
C GLU A 194 -9.36 -0.75 -17.83
N SER A 195 -10.35 -1.17 -18.61
CA SER A 195 -10.67 -0.60 -19.92
C SER A 195 -12.15 -0.24 -20.00
N ARG A 196 -12.48 0.88 -20.66
CA ARG A 196 -13.87 1.25 -20.93
C ARG A 196 -14.40 0.46 -22.12
N VAL A 197 -15.50 -0.27 -21.93
CA VAL A 197 -16.16 -1.05 -22.97
C VAL A 197 -17.57 -0.53 -23.21
N ARG A 198 -17.89 -0.28 -24.48
CA ARG A 198 -19.26 0.01 -24.92
C ARG A 198 -19.94 -1.31 -25.26
N VAL A 199 -20.81 -1.79 -24.38
CA VAL A 199 -21.60 -2.99 -24.64
C VAL A 199 -22.75 -2.61 -25.58
N LYS A 200 -22.66 -3.02 -26.85
CA LYS A 200 -23.78 -2.91 -27.79
C LYS A 200 -24.91 -3.82 -27.29
N ARG A 201 -26.09 -3.28 -27.02
CA ARG A 201 -27.26 -4.09 -26.67
C ARG A 201 -27.75 -4.82 -27.93
N ALA A 202 -27.94 -6.13 -27.84
CA ALA A 202 -28.36 -6.98 -28.96
C ALA A 202 -29.75 -6.60 -29.56
N ASN A 203 -30.52 -5.75 -28.87
CA ASN A 203 -31.86 -5.31 -29.28
C ASN A 203 -31.95 -3.80 -29.55
N GLU A 204 -30.85 -3.10 -29.88
CA GLU A 204 -30.96 -1.79 -30.54
C GLU A 204 -31.41 -2.02 -31.99
N GLU A 205 -32.72 -2.27 -32.13
CA GLU A 205 -33.44 -2.25 -33.38
C GLU A 205 -33.22 -0.90 -34.08
N TRP A 206 -33.15 -0.97 -35.40
CA TRP A 206 -32.95 0.16 -36.29
C TRP A 206 -34.04 1.21 -36.08
N GLY A 207 -33.68 2.29 -35.38
CA GLY A 207 -34.46 3.51 -35.23
C GLY A 207 -33.56 4.58 -34.63
N ASP A 208 -33.82 5.84 -34.98
CA ASP A 208 -33.11 7.03 -34.48
C ASP A 208 -33.35 7.23 -32.97
N ALA A 209 -32.86 6.31 -32.14
CA ALA A 209 -32.74 6.54 -30.72
C ALA A 209 -31.69 7.65 -30.52
N PRO A 210 -32.01 8.72 -29.79
CA PRO A 210 -31.04 9.79 -29.55
C PRO A 210 -29.79 9.18 -28.90
N PRO A 211 -28.58 9.69 -29.22
CA PRO A 211 -27.33 9.21 -28.63
C PRO A 211 -27.33 9.55 -27.12
N GLY A 212 -27.97 8.71 -26.32
CA GLY A 212 -28.25 8.97 -24.91
C GLY A 212 -28.11 7.68 -24.11
N ASN A 213 -27.00 7.59 -23.37
CA ASN A 213 -26.76 6.64 -22.28
C ASN A 213 -26.67 5.15 -22.66
N VAL A 214 -25.76 4.79 -23.58
CA VAL A 214 -25.21 3.42 -23.56
C VAL A 214 -24.46 3.27 -22.22
N PRO A 215 -24.86 2.34 -21.33
CA PRO A 215 -24.15 2.14 -20.08
C PRO A 215 -22.69 1.80 -20.38
N VAL A 216 -21.77 2.62 -19.87
CA VAL A 216 -20.34 2.31 -19.92
C VAL A 216 -20.09 1.20 -18.92
N THR A 217 -19.57 0.08 -19.40
CA THR A 217 -19.11 -1.02 -18.56
C THR A 217 -17.59 -1.00 -18.57
N MET A 218 -16.97 -1.27 -17.42
CA MET A 218 -15.54 -1.43 -17.30
C MET A 218 -15.19 -2.91 -17.48
N LEU A 219 -14.24 -3.21 -18.35
CA LEU A 219 -13.58 -4.51 -18.41
C LEU A 219 -12.32 -4.43 -17.56
N VAL A 220 -12.28 -5.24 -16.51
CA VAL A 220 -11.11 -5.38 -15.66
C VAL A 220 -10.41 -6.69 -16.01
N GLU A 221 -9.15 -6.61 -16.38
CA GLU A 221 -8.31 -7.73 -16.78
C GLU A 221 -7.18 -7.90 -15.75
N PHE A 222 -6.95 -9.14 -15.33
CA PHE A 222 -5.89 -9.48 -14.40
C PHE A 222 -4.80 -10.24 -15.13
N TYR A 223 -3.56 -9.75 -15.02
CA TYR A 223 -2.38 -10.37 -15.61
C TYR A 223 -1.43 -10.80 -14.50
N ARG A 224 -0.99 -12.06 -14.52
CA ARG A 224 0.09 -12.53 -13.66
C ARG A 224 1.43 -12.24 -14.33
N LEU A 225 2.36 -11.71 -13.53
CA LEU A 225 3.71 -11.45 -13.96
C LEU A 225 4.56 -12.70 -13.80
N ARG A 226 5.22 -13.12 -14.87
CA ARG A 226 6.18 -14.23 -14.91
C ARG A 226 7.54 -13.73 -15.37
N GLY A 227 8.56 -14.51 -15.02
CA GLY A 227 9.96 -14.12 -15.16
C GLY A 227 10.49 -13.49 -13.86
N SER A 228 11.72 -13.85 -13.51
CA SER A 228 12.55 -13.15 -12.53
C SER A 228 13.71 -12.49 -13.27
N GLY A 229 14.44 -11.57 -12.64
CA GLY A 229 15.57 -10.87 -13.28
C GLY A 229 16.64 -11.80 -13.91
N ASP A 230 16.68 -13.08 -13.52
CA ASP A 230 17.57 -14.10 -14.11
C ASP A 230 16.91 -14.95 -15.22
N ASN A 231 15.59 -14.90 -15.35
CA ASN A 231 14.84 -15.64 -16.36
C ASN A 231 14.60 -14.70 -17.55
N PRO A 232 15.18 -14.97 -18.74
CA PRO A 232 15.33 -13.98 -19.81
C PRO A 232 14.04 -13.61 -20.55
N LYS A 233 12.88 -14.07 -20.07
CA LYS A 233 11.61 -13.78 -20.72
C LYS A 233 10.58 -13.35 -19.68
N PHE A 234 10.52 -12.05 -19.45
CA PHE A 234 9.34 -11.45 -18.86
C PHE A 234 8.11 -11.79 -19.68
N SER A 235 7.06 -12.26 -19.02
CA SER A 235 5.76 -12.46 -19.65
C SER A 235 4.62 -12.05 -18.74
N MET A 236 3.56 -11.54 -19.38
CA MET A 236 2.30 -11.22 -18.74
C MET A 236 1.26 -12.23 -19.20
N GLU A 237 0.76 -13.01 -18.25
CA GLU A 237 -0.22 -14.05 -18.53
C GLU A 237 -1.60 -13.61 -18.05
N LEU A 238 -2.53 -13.44 -18.98
CA LEU A 238 -3.91 -13.17 -18.63
C LEU A 238 -4.43 -14.29 -17.72
N SER A 239 -4.87 -13.91 -16.53
CA SER A 239 -5.27 -14.82 -15.46
C SER A 239 -6.74 -14.67 -15.08
N GLY A 240 -7.41 -13.58 -15.44
CA GLY A 240 -8.83 -13.42 -15.16
C GLY A 240 -9.40 -12.17 -15.80
N ARG A 241 -10.73 -12.11 -15.89
CA ARG A 241 -11.46 -10.92 -16.36
C ARG A 241 -12.80 -10.80 -15.66
N VAL A 242 -13.23 -9.57 -15.43
CA VAL A 242 -14.57 -9.25 -14.94
C VAL A 242 -15.11 -8.01 -15.65
N LEU A 243 -16.43 -7.96 -15.84
CA LEU A 243 -17.13 -6.77 -16.26
C LEU A 243 -17.77 -6.10 -15.04
N THR A 244 -17.51 -4.82 -14.84
CA THR A 244 -18.07 -4.05 -13.72
C THR A 244 -18.80 -2.81 -14.25
N PRO A 245 -19.86 -2.34 -13.59
CA PRO A 245 -20.61 -1.16 -14.03
C PRO A 245 -19.86 0.14 -13.71
N ARG A 246 -18.81 0.09 -12.89
CA ARG A 246 -18.02 1.21 -12.37
C ARG A 246 -16.54 0.81 -12.27
N PRO A 247 -15.62 1.79 -12.27
CA PRO A 247 -14.22 1.53 -11.94
C PRO A 247 -14.09 0.72 -10.64
N LEU A 248 -13.15 -0.21 -10.60
CA LEU A 248 -12.94 -1.15 -9.52
C LEU A 248 -11.54 -0.95 -8.92
N PHE A 249 -11.47 -0.18 -7.84
CA PHE A 249 -10.27 -0.17 -7.02
C PHE A 249 -10.29 -1.39 -6.09
N LEU A 250 -9.54 -2.42 -6.46
CA LEU A 250 -9.47 -3.68 -5.71
C LEU A 250 -8.05 -3.89 -5.16
N PRO A 251 -7.83 -3.70 -3.85
CA PRO A 251 -6.54 -3.95 -3.22
C PRO A 251 -6.27 -5.45 -3.25
N LEU A 252 -5.22 -5.85 -3.96
CA LEU A 252 -4.93 -7.26 -4.21
C LEU A 252 -3.44 -7.57 -4.20
N THR A 253 -3.15 -8.86 -4.07
CA THR A 253 -1.83 -9.48 -4.18
C THR A 253 -1.87 -10.57 -5.24
N GLY A 254 -0.76 -11.29 -5.43
CA GLY A 254 -0.73 -12.52 -6.20
C GLY A 254 -1.71 -13.59 -5.73
N ASP A 255 -2.11 -13.56 -4.45
CA ASP A 255 -2.82 -14.67 -3.80
C ASP A 255 -4.31 -14.40 -3.58
N GLY A 256 -4.74 -13.14 -3.59
CA GLY A 256 -6.13 -12.79 -3.37
C GLY A 256 -6.37 -11.29 -3.31
N ALA A 257 -7.59 -10.93 -2.94
CA ALA A 257 -8.03 -9.53 -2.84
C ALA A 257 -8.68 -9.23 -1.49
N LEU A 258 -8.53 -8.00 -1.02
CA LEU A 258 -9.26 -7.46 0.11
C LEU A 258 -10.59 -6.86 -0.35
N TYR A 259 -11.59 -6.99 0.51
CA TYR A 259 -12.83 -6.22 0.40
C TYR A 259 -13.36 -5.89 1.79
N ALA A 260 -13.97 -4.70 1.91
CA ALA A 260 -14.71 -4.29 3.10
C ALA A 260 -16.20 -4.58 2.89
N GLU A 261 -16.84 -5.20 3.88
CA GLU A 261 -18.29 -5.36 3.91
C GLU A 261 -18.94 -4.13 4.55
N PRO A 262 -20.14 -3.72 4.11
CA PRO A 262 -20.88 -2.66 4.76
C PRO A 262 -21.00 -2.92 6.27
N PRO A 263 -20.78 -1.90 7.12
CA PRO A 263 -20.65 -2.10 8.54
C PRO A 263 -22.02 -2.44 9.14
N GLY A 264 -21.97 -3.05 10.32
CA GLY A 264 -23.14 -3.15 11.19
C GLY A 264 -23.54 -1.79 11.78
N ARG A 265 -24.38 -1.83 12.83
CA ARG A 265 -24.80 -0.61 13.55
C ARG A 265 -23.66 0.07 14.33
N ASP A 266 -22.55 -0.63 14.53
CA ASP A 266 -21.41 -0.25 15.36
C ASP A 266 -20.28 0.42 14.57
N ARG A 267 -20.48 0.72 13.27
CA ARG A 267 -19.48 1.38 12.40
C ARG A 267 -18.16 0.61 12.29
N ARG A 268 -18.21 -0.71 12.50
CA ARG A 268 -17.10 -1.63 12.26
C ARG A 268 -17.30 -2.31 10.92
N TRP A 269 -16.34 -2.10 10.03
CA TRP A 269 -16.29 -2.67 8.69
C TRP A 269 -15.55 -4.01 8.78
N PRO A 270 -16.23 -5.16 8.58
CA PRO A 270 -15.54 -6.42 8.44
C PRO A 270 -14.70 -6.38 7.16
N VAL A 271 -13.39 -6.53 7.31
CA VAL A 271 -12.46 -6.63 6.18
C VAL A 271 -12.08 -8.08 6.01
N ASN A 272 -12.32 -8.59 4.81
CA ASN A 272 -12.08 -9.98 4.46
C ASN A 272 -11.08 -10.05 3.31
N PHE A 273 -10.17 -11.00 3.40
CA PHE A 273 -9.32 -11.41 2.28
C PHE A 273 -9.92 -12.62 1.59
N VAL A 274 -10.05 -12.57 0.27
CA VAL A 274 -10.50 -13.70 -0.54
C VAL A 274 -9.31 -14.21 -1.35
N PRO A 275 -8.70 -15.34 -0.96
CA PRO A 275 -7.73 -16.00 -1.80
C PRO A 275 -8.35 -16.40 -3.13
N PHE A 276 -7.62 -16.29 -4.23
CA PHE A 276 -8.11 -16.69 -5.54
C PHE A 276 -8.39 -18.20 -5.58
N GLY A 277 -9.66 -18.59 -5.63
CA GLY A 277 -10.09 -19.98 -5.53
C GLY A 277 -10.25 -20.53 -4.11
N GLY A 278 -10.09 -19.66 -3.10
CA GLY A 278 -10.29 -19.98 -1.68
C GLY A 278 -11.63 -19.50 -1.13
N LYS A 279 -11.84 -19.74 0.17
CA LYS A 279 -12.95 -19.13 0.93
C LYS A 279 -12.47 -17.81 1.54
N PRO A 280 -13.37 -16.84 1.74
CA PRO A 280 -13.04 -15.62 2.48
C PRO A 280 -12.44 -15.92 3.86
N ILE A 281 -11.40 -15.19 4.22
CA ILE A 281 -10.70 -15.22 5.49
C ILE A 281 -10.87 -13.85 6.11
N LYS A 282 -11.31 -13.79 7.37
CA LYS A 282 -11.40 -12.52 8.10
C LYS A 282 -10.00 -11.94 8.28
N ALA A 283 -9.76 -10.75 7.74
CA ALA A 283 -8.48 -10.07 7.82
C ALA A 283 -8.46 -9.11 9.03
N ALA A 284 -9.50 -8.27 9.21
CA ALA A 284 -9.64 -7.39 10.38
C ALA A 284 -11.08 -6.88 10.57
N GLU A 285 -11.30 -6.11 11.63
CA GLU A 285 -12.47 -5.23 11.78
C GLU A 285 -11.98 -3.78 11.86
N VAL A 286 -12.37 -2.97 10.89
CA VAL A 286 -11.92 -1.58 10.78
C VAL A 286 -13.01 -0.65 11.30
N GLU A 287 -12.70 0.12 12.34
CA GLU A 287 -13.60 1.18 12.81
C GLU A 287 -13.50 2.42 11.89
N SER A 288 -14.61 2.81 11.26
CA SER A 288 -14.67 3.99 10.39
C SER A 288 -16.09 4.53 10.25
N THR A 289 -16.25 5.86 10.25
CA THR A 289 -17.54 6.53 9.98
C THR A 289 -17.90 6.57 8.49
N CYS A 290 -16.93 6.33 7.60
CA CYS A 290 -17.08 6.26 6.15
C CYS A 290 -16.58 4.91 5.61
N ASP A 291 -16.81 4.64 4.31
CA ASP A 291 -16.25 3.47 3.62
C ASP A 291 -14.72 3.55 3.59
N PRO A 292 -13.99 2.62 4.25
CA PRO A 292 -12.54 2.72 4.36
C PRO A 292 -11.86 2.43 3.02
N GLN A 293 -10.93 3.28 2.62
CA GLN A 293 -10.06 2.98 1.49
C GLN A 293 -8.96 2.03 1.95
N LEU A 294 -8.98 0.81 1.45
CA LEU A 294 -7.99 -0.22 1.79
C LEU A 294 -6.82 -0.18 0.80
N GLN A 295 -5.59 -0.39 1.26
CA GLN A 295 -4.40 -0.49 0.40
C GLN A 295 -3.51 -1.62 0.89
N MET A 296 -3.24 -2.61 0.04
CA MET A 296 -2.25 -3.63 0.37
C MET A 296 -0.85 -3.00 0.39
N VAL A 297 -0.02 -3.36 1.37
CA VAL A 297 1.41 -2.94 1.42
C VAL A 297 2.36 -4.13 1.44
N SER A 298 1.89 -5.29 1.89
CA SER A 298 2.57 -6.58 1.79
C SER A 298 1.54 -7.70 1.65
N PRO A 299 1.95 -8.95 1.38
CA PRO A 299 1.03 -10.10 1.42
C PRO A 299 0.38 -10.38 2.78
N SER A 300 0.89 -9.79 3.87
CA SER A 300 0.44 -10.03 5.25
C SER A 300 -0.10 -8.80 5.96
N GLU A 301 -0.03 -7.63 5.33
CA GLU A 301 -0.39 -6.35 5.95
C GLU A 301 -1.08 -5.43 4.95
N PHE A 302 -2.01 -4.63 5.46
CA PHE A 302 -2.71 -3.61 4.69
C PHE A 302 -2.91 -2.33 5.51
N LEU A 303 -3.10 -1.24 4.78
CA LEU A 303 -3.47 0.05 5.31
C LEU A 303 -4.97 0.26 5.11
N ALA A 304 -5.59 0.94 6.06
CA ALA A 304 -6.95 1.44 5.94
C ALA A 304 -6.96 2.95 6.18
N LEU A 305 -7.38 3.71 5.18
CA LEU A 305 -7.72 5.11 5.32
C LEU A 305 -9.17 5.21 5.78
N THR A 306 -9.38 5.74 6.97
CA THR A 306 -10.67 5.74 7.68
C THR A 306 -11.11 7.14 8.03
N CYS A 307 -12.39 7.33 8.33
CA CYS A 307 -12.93 8.56 8.87
C CYS A 307 -13.26 8.37 10.35
N ARG A 308 -12.94 9.37 11.18
CA ARG A 308 -13.24 9.36 12.61
C ARG A 308 -14.00 10.62 13.03
N GLY A 309 -15.05 10.41 13.83
CA GLY A 309 -15.78 11.48 14.50
C GLY A 309 -16.84 12.16 13.61
N VAL A 310 -17.22 13.38 13.99
CA VAL A 310 -18.29 14.15 13.31
C VAL A 310 -17.75 14.96 12.13
N ASN A 311 -16.46 15.28 12.15
CA ASN A 311 -15.79 16.06 11.10
C ASN A 311 -15.10 15.14 10.06
N ASP A 312 -15.36 13.83 10.12
CA ASP A 312 -14.73 12.81 9.29
C ASP A 312 -13.21 12.98 9.17
N ALA A 313 -12.55 13.21 10.31
CA ALA A 313 -11.10 13.37 10.33
C ALA A 313 -10.45 12.09 9.79
N THR A 314 -9.62 12.24 8.78
CA THR A 314 -8.95 11.13 8.13
C THR A 314 -7.91 10.51 9.07
N VAL A 315 -7.94 9.19 9.20
CA VAL A 315 -6.98 8.43 10.00
C VAL A 315 -6.44 7.29 9.15
N LEU A 316 -5.12 7.21 9.03
CA LEU A 316 -4.44 6.08 8.43
C LEU A 316 -4.15 5.04 9.50
N LYS A 317 -4.52 3.79 9.24
CA LYS A 317 -4.32 2.68 10.15
C LYS A 317 -3.60 1.56 9.44
N ALA A 318 -2.71 0.86 10.14
CA ALA A 318 -2.08 -0.36 9.64
C ALA A 318 -2.64 -1.58 10.36
N TYR A 319 -2.89 -2.63 9.60
CA TYR A 319 -3.39 -3.90 10.10
C TYR A 319 -2.55 -5.05 9.55
N ALA A 320 -2.25 -6.02 10.41
CA ALA A 320 -1.83 -7.34 9.93
C ALA A 320 -3.03 -8.27 9.78
N PHE A 321 -2.83 -9.35 9.04
CA PHE A 321 -3.88 -10.31 8.69
C PHE A 321 -4.31 -11.25 9.82
N ASP A 322 -3.67 -11.22 10.99
CA ASP A 322 -4.19 -11.86 12.21
C ASP A 322 -5.28 -11.02 12.89
N GLY A 323 -5.67 -9.89 12.30
CA GLY A 323 -6.70 -8.98 12.79
C GLY A 323 -6.22 -7.92 13.76
N HIS A 324 -4.91 -7.84 14.03
CA HIS A 324 -4.39 -6.81 14.92
C HIS A 324 -4.21 -5.46 14.19
N GLU A 325 -4.63 -4.37 14.84
CA GLU A 325 -4.25 -3.01 14.46
C GLU A 325 -2.83 -2.77 14.99
N ALA A 326 -1.88 -2.52 14.09
CA ALA A 326 -0.48 -2.32 14.44
C ALA A 326 -0.27 -0.91 15.02
N TRP A 327 -0.80 0.10 14.33
CA TRP A 327 -0.75 1.49 14.72
C TRP A 327 -1.79 2.31 13.96
N GLU A 328 -2.04 3.53 14.44
CA GLU A 328 -2.87 4.53 13.78
C GLU A 328 -2.20 5.90 13.78
N GLU A 329 -2.44 6.67 12.72
CA GLU A 329 -1.99 8.04 12.59
C GLU A 329 -3.12 8.96 12.10
N PRO A 330 -3.48 10.02 12.84
CA PRO A 330 -4.38 11.04 12.31
C PRO A 330 -3.70 11.82 11.19
N LEU A 331 -4.38 11.92 10.05
CA LEU A 331 -3.88 12.65 8.88
C LEU A 331 -4.76 13.88 8.62
N SER A 332 -4.12 15.02 8.42
CA SER A 332 -4.78 16.27 8.02
C SER A 332 -4.70 16.46 6.50
N GLY A 333 -5.79 16.90 5.87
CA GLY A 333 -5.78 17.37 4.46
C GLY A 333 -5.25 16.34 3.48
N MET A 334 -5.85 15.14 3.45
CA MET A 334 -5.47 14.08 2.52
C MET A 334 -6.57 13.86 1.50
N ASP A 335 -6.30 14.29 0.27
CA ASP A 335 -6.99 13.82 -0.93
C ASP A 335 -6.03 12.84 -1.64
N ASP A 336 -6.43 11.57 -1.78
CA ASP A 336 -5.80 10.53 -2.62
C ASP A 336 -4.27 10.29 -2.44
N PRO A 337 -3.82 9.63 -1.35
CA PRO A 337 -2.41 9.29 -1.16
C PRO A 337 -1.87 8.33 -2.23
N VAL A 338 -0.59 8.52 -2.59
CA VAL A 338 0.13 7.60 -3.48
C VAL A 338 1.19 6.83 -2.68
N TYR A 339 1.32 5.53 -2.97
CA TYR A 339 2.17 4.62 -2.22
C TYR A 339 3.27 4.01 -3.08
N ALA A 340 4.43 3.79 -2.46
CA ALA A 340 5.47 2.89 -2.96
C ALA A 340 5.80 1.86 -1.87
N THR A 341 5.89 0.58 -2.23
CA THR A 341 5.96 -0.51 -1.24
C THR A 341 7.25 -1.31 -1.39
N ALA A 342 7.86 -1.66 -0.25
CA ALA A 342 8.99 -2.57 -0.14
C ALA A 342 8.63 -3.69 0.84
N PRO A 343 7.77 -4.64 0.42
CA PRO A 343 7.20 -5.65 1.32
C PRO A 343 8.26 -6.57 1.93
N GLU A 344 9.36 -6.86 1.21
CA GLU A 344 10.47 -7.68 1.71
C GLU A 344 11.19 -7.02 2.91
N ALA A 345 11.12 -5.69 3.01
CA ALA A 345 11.66 -4.90 4.11
C ALA A 345 10.59 -4.47 5.13
N GLY A 346 9.34 -4.88 4.94
CA GLY A 346 8.21 -4.45 5.79
C GLY A 346 8.06 -2.93 5.82
N ARG A 347 8.25 -2.28 4.66
CA ARG A 347 8.22 -0.82 4.55
C ARG A 347 7.29 -0.37 3.45
N PHE A 348 6.75 0.82 3.63
CA PHE A 348 6.10 1.56 2.57
C PHE A 348 6.41 3.05 2.69
N ALA A 349 6.35 3.72 1.57
CA ALA A 349 6.36 5.15 1.45
C ALA A 349 4.95 5.63 1.08
N VAL A 350 4.54 6.75 1.64
CA VAL A 350 3.30 7.45 1.29
C VAL A 350 3.63 8.89 0.94
N LEU A 351 3.16 9.33 -0.22
CA LEU A 351 3.21 10.71 -0.67
C LEU A 351 1.83 11.33 -0.50
N ARG A 352 1.80 12.51 0.12
CA ARG A 352 0.59 13.24 0.44
C ARG A 352 0.63 14.60 -0.21
N HIS A 353 -0.45 15.01 -0.85
CA HIS A 353 -0.68 16.40 -1.21
C HIS A 353 -1.16 17.13 0.04
N LEU A 354 -0.60 18.32 0.29
CA LEU A 354 -1.00 19.17 1.41
C LEU A 354 -1.58 20.46 0.84
N ASP A 355 -2.84 20.72 1.16
CA ASP A 355 -3.53 21.92 0.69
C ASP A 355 -2.94 23.20 1.28
N SER A 356 -2.88 24.24 0.45
CA SER A 356 -2.59 25.59 0.90
C SER A 356 -3.82 26.20 1.58
N ALA A 357 -3.73 26.23 2.91
CA ALA A 357 -4.52 27.03 3.83
C ALA A 357 -5.97 26.58 4.11
N PRO A 358 -6.36 26.54 5.40
CA PRO A 358 -7.76 26.36 5.79
C PRO A 358 -8.59 27.55 5.31
N GLY A 359 -9.61 27.29 4.49
CA GLY A 359 -10.52 28.31 3.93
C GLY A 359 -10.57 28.39 2.41
N SER A 360 -9.80 27.56 1.68
CA SER A 360 -9.98 27.42 0.25
C SER A 360 -11.33 26.76 -0.05
N ILE A 361 -12.17 27.46 -0.82
CA ILE A 361 -13.49 26.99 -1.30
C ILE A 361 -13.36 25.96 -2.44
N THR A 362 -12.16 25.79 -3.00
CA THR A 362 -11.84 24.74 -3.95
C THR A 362 -11.28 23.54 -3.18
N SER A 363 -12.15 22.78 -2.52
CA SER A 363 -11.81 21.44 -2.03
C SER A 363 -12.06 20.42 -3.14
N GLY A 364 -11.22 19.40 -3.25
CA GLY A 364 -11.37 18.30 -4.21
C GLY A 364 -10.31 18.29 -5.32
N THR A 365 -10.47 17.35 -6.25
CA THR A 365 -9.48 16.96 -7.29
C THR A 365 -9.01 18.08 -8.21
N ASP A 366 -9.57 19.29 -8.16
CA ASP A 366 -9.20 20.44 -8.98
C ASP A 366 -8.37 21.49 -8.24
N ALA A 367 -8.19 21.33 -6.91
CA ALA A 367 -7.37 22.23 -6.13
C ALA A 367 -5.90 22.24 -6.62
N PRO A 368 -5.22 23.39 -6.59
CA PRO A 368 -3.79 23.46 -6.83
C PRO A 368 -3.05 22.74 -5.70
N VAL A 369 -2.03 21.96 -6.07
CA VAL A 369 -1.15 21.31 -5.12
C VAL A 369 0.06 22.21 -4.91
N ASP A 370 0.17 22.78 -3.72
CA ASP A 370 1.29 23.67 -3.41
C ASP A 370 2.40 22.98 -2.62
N ARG A 371 2.06 21.91 -1.88
CA ARG A 371 3.03 21.16 -1.07
C ARG A 371 2.77 19.66 -1.16
N GLN A 372 3.86 18.91 -1.13
CA GLN A 372 3.86 17.46 -1.01
C GLN A 372 4.74 17.02 0.12
N GLU A 373 4.29 16.01 0.87
CA GLU A 373 5.04 15.44 1.99
C GLU A 373 5.22 13.93 1.75
N LEU A 374 6.47 13.52 1.65
CA LEU A 374 6.87 12.12 1.56
C LEU A 374 7.18 11.60 2.96
N ARG A 375 6.57 10.47 3.31
CA ARG A 375 6.87 9.73 4.53
C ARG A 375 7.20 8.29 4.23
N VAL A 376 8.11 7.71 4.99
CA VAL A 376 8.44 6.28 4.92
C VAL A 376 8.27 5.68 6.31
N TYR A 377 7.55 4.56 6.38
CA TYR A 377 7.23 3.87 7.61
C TYR A 377 7.80 2.45 7.60
N GLN A 378 8.17 1.97 8.79
CA GLN A 378 8.22 0.54 9.07
C GLN A 378 6.78 0.07 9.38
N THR A 379 6.24 -0.84 8.58
CA THR A 379 4.81 -1.17 8.57
C THR A 379 4.32 -1.75 9.89
N GLU A 380 5.02 -2.70 10.49
CA GLU A 380 4.58 -3.32 11.76
C GLU A 380 4.74 -2.39 12.98
N SER A 381 5.85 -1.67 13.09
CA SER A 381 6.12 -0.84 14.28
C SER A 381 5.45 0.54 14.22
N GLY A 382 5.12 1.02 13.02
CA GLY A 382 4.66 2.39 12.79
C GLY A 382 5.78 3.43 12.88
N ASP A 383 7.04 3.00 13.02
CA ASP A 383 8.16 3.92 13.12
C ASP A 383 8.32 4.69 11.80
N MET A 384 8.23 6.01 11.88
CA MET A 384 8.45 6.90 10.75
C MET A 384 9.96 7.11 10.53
N LEU A 385 10.48 6.52 9.46
CA LEU A 385 11.91 6.48 9.11
C LEU A 385 12.36 7.73 8.33
N LEU A 386 11.44 8.32 7.57
CA LEU A 386 11.67 9.52 6.77
C LEU A 386 10.41 10.39 6.79
N LYS A 387 10.60 11.71 6.90
CA LYS A 387 9.57 12.73 6.68
C LYS A 387 10.21 13.93 5.99
N VAL A 388 9.86 14.19 4.74
CA VAL A 388 10.43 15.29 3.96
C VAL A 388 9.38 15.93 3.06
N ASP A 389 9.48 17.24 2.88
CA ASP A 389 8.69 17.96 1.87
C ASP A 389 9.34 17.81 0.49
N LEU A 390 8.52 17.54 -0.52
CA LEU A 390 8.92 17.51 -1.92
C LEU A 390 8.51 18.82 -2.60
N PHE A 391 9.42 19.37 -3.42
CA PHE A 391 9.18 20.59 -4.18
C PHE A 391 9.96 20.59 -5.51
N PRO A 392 9.32 20.94 -6.65
CA PRO A 392 7.92 21.35 -6.77
C PRO A 392 6.94 20.20 -6.49
N ALA A 393 5.70 20.57 -6.13
CA ALA A 393 4.64 19.61 -5.87
C ALA A 393 3.99 19.17 -7.19
N PHE A 394 3.96 17.85 -7.45
CA PHE A 394 3.40 17.28 -8.67
C PHE A 394 2.05 16.63 -8.37
N LYS A 395 0.96 17.13 -8.95
CA LYS A 395 -0.35 16.53 -8.72
C LYS A 395 -0.43 15.05 -9.12
N SER A 396 0.36 14.60 -10.10
CA SER A 396 0.47 13.18 -10.45
C SER A 396 1.12 12.31 -9.38
N ALA A 397 1.90 12.89 -8.46
CA ALA A 397 2.58 12.22 -7.35
C ALA A 397 3.53 11.09 -7.79
N GLU A 398 4.22 11.26 -8.93
CA GLU A 398 5.18 10.28 -9.49
C GLU A 398 6.64 10.68 -9.27
N ASN A 399 6.88 11.72 -8.46
CA ASN A 399 8.18 12.32 -8.17
C ASN A 399 8.90 11.70 -6.96
N PHE A 400 8.58 10.44 -6.61
CA PHE A 400 9.23 9.68 -5.55
C PHE A 400 9.21 8.17 -5.82
N ASP A 401 10.10 7.44 -5.16
CA ASP A 401 10.04 5.96 -5.11
C ASP A 401 10.73 5.41 -3.86
N LEU A 402 10.47 4.14 -3.56
CA LEU A 402 11.12 3.36 -2.51
C LEU A 402 11.83 2.17 -3.16
N SER A 403 13.11 1.96 -2.85
CA SER A 403 13.87 0.84 -3.39
C SER A 403 13.24 -0.48 -2.93
N ARG A 404 13.39 -1.53 -3.74
CA ARG A 404 12.75 -2.83 -3.48
C ARG A 404 13.15 -3.44 -2.13
N ASP A 405 14.41 -3.27 -1.75
CA ASP A 405 14.97 -3.71 -0.46
C ASP A 405 14.62 -2.76 0.70
N GLY A 406 13.87 -1.68 0.43
CA GLY A 406 13.44 -0.68 1.40
C GLY A 406 14.58 0.07 2.07
N SER A 407 15.81 0.03 1.53
CA SER A 407 16.97 0.68 2.12
C SER A 407 17.19 2.12 1.62
N LEU A 408 16.62 2.47 0.47
CA LEU A 408 16.70 3.79 -0.14
C LEU A 408 15.31 4.34 -0.45
N ALA A 409 15.14 5.64 -0.25
CA ALA A 409 14.01 6.39 -0.77
C ALA A 409 14.53 7.51 -1.68
N VAL A 410 13.81 7.85 -2.74
CA VAL A 410 14.15 8.98 -3.60
C VAL A 410 12.95 9.91 -3.71
N GLY A 411 13.22 11.21 -3.74
CA GLY A 411 12.20 12.23 -3.98
C GLY A 411 12.78 13.46 -4.67
N VAL A 412 11.95 14.14 -5.45
CA VAL A 412 12.33 15.40 -6.09
C VAL A 412 12.19 16.55 -5.09
N ARG A 413 13.31 17.20 -4.79
CA ARG A 413 13.37 18.32 -3.84
C ARG A 413 14.42 19.32 -4.27
N ASP A 414 14.07 20.61 -4.19
CA ASP A 414 15.00 21.72 -4.44
C ASP A 414 15.74 21.58 -5.79
N ARG A 415 14.99 21.24 -6.85
CA ARG A 415 15.50 20.99 -8.21
C ARG A 415 16.57 19.88 -8.28
N ALA A 416 16.52 18.90 -7.40
CA ALA A 416 17.38 17.73 -7.44
C ALA A 416 16.60 16.45 -7.14
N LEU A 417 17.12 15.32 -7.63
CA LEU A 417 16.80 14.02 -7.08
C LEU A 417 17.59 13.86 -5.78
N VAL A 418 16.90 13.70 -4.67
CA VAL A 418 17.52 13.47 -3.36
C VAL A 418 17.27 12.02 -2.97
N VAL A 419 18.34 11.25 -2.85
CA VAL A 419 18.29 9.86 -2.39
C VAL A 419 18.62 9.84 -0.91
N TYR A 420 17.74 9.24 -0.12
CA TYR A 420 17.87 9.06 1.32
C TYR A 420 18.21 7.61 1.61
N LYS A 421 19.26 7.38 2.41
CA LYS A 421 19.53 6.08 3.00
C LYS A 421 18.71 5.94 4.27
N LEU A 422 17.83 4.95 4.28
CA LEU A 422 16.98 4.61 5.40
C LEU A 422 17.78 3.75 6.41
N PRO A 423 17.48 3.85 7.72
CA PRO A 423 18.10 2.97 8.71
C PRO A 423 17.79 1.51 8.38
N GLU A 424 18.70 0.58 8.66
CA GLU A 424 18.41 -0.85 8.52
C GLU A 424 17.36 -1.29 9.54
N PRO A 425 16.49 -2.27 9.22
CA PRO A 425 15.59 -2.86 10.21
C PRO A 425 16.39 -3.40 11.40
N ASP A 426 15.95 -3.15 12.62
CA ASP A 426 16.59 -3.67 13.81
C ASP A 426 16.24 -5.16 14.04
N LYS A 427 16.63 -5.72 15.20
CA LYS A 427 16.30 -7.12 15.53
C LYS A 427 14.80 -7.33 15.77
N GLN A 428 14.13 -6.33 16.34
CA GLN A 428 12.70 -6.34 16.63
C GLN A 428 11.89 -6.22 15.34
N ASP A 429 12.21 -5.26 14.48
CA ASP A 429 11.58 -5.05 13.16
C ASP A 429 11.62 -6.35 12.35
N ARG A 430 12.77 -7.03 12.32
CA ARG A 430 12.92 -8.35 11.67
C ARG A 430 12.05 -9.43 12.31
N ALA A 431 11.91 -9.42 13.63
CA ALA A 431 11.07 -10.38 14.34
C ALA A 431 9.59 -10.12 14.06
N ASP A 432 9.17 -8.86 14.05
CA ASP A 432 7.79 -8.44 13.78
C ASP A 432 7.40 -8.78 12.33
N MET A 433 8.24 -8.46 11.34
CA MET A 433 8.05 -8.89 9.95
C MET A 433 7.95 -10.42 9.82
N ALA A 434 8.79 -11.17 10.54
CA ALA A 434 8.74 -12.62 10.52
C ALA A 434 7.48 -13.18 11.21
N MET A 435 6.87 -12.44 12.13
CA MET A 435 5.56 -12.78 12.71
C MET A 435 4.42 -12.43 11.75
N ALA A 436 4.45 -11.24 11.15
CA ALA A 436 3.50 -10.80 10.13
C ALA A 436 3.41 -11.81 8.97
N ALA A 437 4.56 -12.22 8.45
CA ALA A 437 4.64 -13.19 7.36
C ALA A 437 4.03 -14.55 7.71
N LYS A 438 3.97 -14.95 8.99
CA LYS A 438 3.28 -16.18 9.43
C LYS A 438 1.76 -16.05 9.43
N SER A 439 1.26 -14.82 9.54
CA SER A 439 -0.16 -14.48 9.45
C SER A 439 -0.63 -14.27 8.00
N ALA A 440 0.29 -14.31 7.03
CA ALA A 440 -0.05 -14.23 5.62
C ALA A 440 -1.07 -15.31 5.26
N PRO A 441 -2.10 -14.99 4.45
CA PRO A 441 -2.99 -15.99 3.89
C PRO A 441 -2.24 -17.13 3.21
N PRO A 442 -2.83 -18.33 3.14
CA PRO A 442 -2.23 -19.41 2.38
C PRO A 442 -2.05 -18.99 0.92
N VAL A 443 -0.83 -19.17 0.40
CA VAL A 443 -0.50 -18.98 -1.01
C VAL A 443 -1.31 -19.98 -1.82
N VAL A 444 -2.31 -19.50 -2.56
CA VAL A 444 -3.11 -20.35 -3.43
C VAL A 444 -2.50 -20.31 -4.82
N ASN A 445 -1.85 -21.41 -5.19
CA ASN A 445 -1.16 -21.60 -6.46
C ASN A 445 -1.92 -20.99 -7.65
N ALA A 446 -1.27 -20.05 -8.37
CA ALA A 446 -1.28 -19.72 -9.81
C ALA A 446 -2.55 -19.91 -10.68
N GLY A 447 -3.71 -20.16 -10.09
CA GLY A 447 -4.95 -20.39 -10.79
C GLY A 447 -5.51 -19.10 -11.39
N PRO A 448 -6.58 -19.23 -12.19
CA PRO A 448 -7.26 -18.08 -12.74
C PRO A 448 -7.80 -17.20 -11.59
N ILE A 449 -7.65 -15.90 -11.73
CA ILE A 449 -8.18 -14.90 -10.81
C ILE A 449 -9.69 -14.85 -11.02
N ARG A 450 -10.42 -15.23 -9.97
CA ARG A 450 -11.88 -15.18 -9.90
C ARG A 450 -12.24 -14.31 -8.72
N LEU A 451 -13.02 -13.26 -8.98
CA LEU A 451 -13.52 -12.40 -7.93
C LEU A 451 -14.73 -13.04 -7.26
N PRO A 452 -14.98 -12.80 -5.97
CA PRO A 452 -16.20 -13.23 -5.32
C PRO A 452 -17.41 -12.50 -5.91
N ALA A 453 -18.57 -13.17 -5.94
CA ALA A 453 -19.82 -12.60 -6.48
C ALA A 453 -20.23 -11.27 -5.81
N ALA A 454 -19.82 -11.04 -4.56
CA ALA A 454 -20.02 -9.77 -3.85
C ALA A 454 -19.28 -8.57 -4.49
N VAL A 455 -18.17 -8.84 -5.20
CA VAL A 455 -17.44 -7.86 -6.02
C VAL A 455 -18.03 -7.79 -7.44
N GLU A 456 -18.69 -8.86 -7.90
CA GLU A 456 -19.33 -8.96 -9.23
C GLU A 456 -20.76 -8.40 -9.28
N THR A 457 -21.20 -7.58 -8.32
CA THR A 457 -22.58 -7.03 -8.26
C THR A 457 -22.86 -5.98 -9.35
N ALA A 458 -22.69 -6.34 -10.62
CA ALA A 458 -23.67 -6.11 -11.69
C ALA A 458 -23.29 -6.97 -12.92
N SER A 459 -23.32 -8.29 -12.81
CA SER A 459 -23.53 -9.11 -14.00
C SER A 459 -24.98 -8.95 -14.43
N LEU A 460 -25.23 -8.20 -15.50
CA LEU A 460 -26.51 -8.27 -16.21
C LEU A 460 -26.66 -9.69 -16.74
N GLU A 461 -27.61 -10.44 -16.19
CA GLU A 461 -28.19 -11.60 -16.86
C GLU A 461 -28.73 -11.14 -18.22
N GLY A 462 -27.97 -11.40 -19.27
CA GLY A 462 -28.48 -11.30 -20.63
C GLY A 462 -29.46 -12.44 -20.90
N PRO A 463 -30.64 -12.18 -21.48
CA PRO A 463 -31.56 -13.24 -21.85
C PRO A 463 -31.02 -14.00 -23.06
N GLY A 464 -30.91 -15.31 -22.94
CA GLY A 464 -30.94 -16.24 -24.08
C GLY A 464 -29.69 -16.32 -24.95
N GLY A 465 -28.88 -17.35 -24.70
CA GLY A 465 -27.83 -17.80 -25.61
C GLY A 465 -27.35 -19.18 -25.20
N GLY A 466 -28.12 -20.21 -25.55
CA GLY A 466 -27.75 -21.60 -25.30
C GLY A 466 -26.40 -21.91 -25.95
N SER A 467 -25.50 -22.52 -25.17
CA SER A 467 -24.43 -23.35 -25.73
C SER A 467 -24.53 -24.74 -25.12
N ALA A 468 -25.28 -25.58 -25.81
CA ALA A 468 -25.17 -27.01 -25.74
C ALA A 468 -23.82 -27.41 -26.37
N ALA A 469 -22.73 -27.41 -25.57
CA ALA A 469 -21.46 -28.02 -25.97
C ALA A 469 -20.53 -28.26 -24.76
N ALA A 470 -21.00 -28.99 -23.74
CA ALA A 470 -20.13 -29.64 -22.75
C ALA A 470 -20.81 -30.83 -22.02
N LYS A 471 -21.71 -31.54 -22.71
CA LYS A 471 -22.26 -32.83 -22.26
C LYS A 471 -22.11 -33.86 -23.38
N ALA A 472 -20.88 -34.34 -23.58
CA ALA A 472 -20.62 -35.52 -24.40
C ALA A 472 -19.22 -36.09 -24.11
N ALA A 473 -18.97 -36.51 -22.86
CA ALA A 473 -17.92 -37.49 -22.51
C ALA A 473 -18.04 -37.84 -21.02
N ASP A 474 -19.06 -38.60 -20.65
CA ASP A 474 -18.94 -39.76 -19.74
C ASP A 474 -20.34 -40.29 -19.39
N ALA A 475 -20.82 -41.20 -20.23
CA ALA A 475 -21.98 -42.02 -19.93
C ALA A 475 -21.78 -43.40 -20.58
N ALA A 476 -20.83 -44.16 -20.05
CA ALA A 476 -20.76 -45.61 -20.30
C ALA A 476 -19.95 -46.32 -19.19
N ALA A 477 -20.59 -46.57 -18.04
CA ALA A 477 -20.48 -47.82 -17.29
C ALA A 477 -21.11 -47.65 -15.90
N ARG A 478 -22.40 -47.99 -15.79
CA ARG A 478 -22.96 -48.55 -14.54
C ARG A 478 -22.77 -50.07 -14.61
N PRO A 479 -22.49 -50.71 -13.48
CA PRO A 479 -23.56 -51.50 -12.89
C PRO A 479 -23.84 -51.12 -11.44
N ALA A 480 -25.08 -51.38 -11.06
CA ALA A 480 -25.63 -51.24 -9.73
C ALA A 480 -25.12 -52.33 -8.78
N GLN A 481 -24.98 -52.01 -7.49
CA GLN A 481 -25.81 -52.58 -6.43
C GLN A 481 -25.41 -52.12 -5.01
N ALA A 482 -26.47 -51.85 -4.23
CA ALA A 482 -26.70 -52.21 -2.83
C ALA A 482 -25.79 -51.71 -1.69
N SER A 483 -26.38 -50.77 -0.92
CA SER A 483 -26.53 -50.79 0.56
C SER A 483 -25.36 -51.18 1.45
N LYS A 484 -24.93 -50.25 2.33
CA LYS A 484 -25.23 -50.26 3.78
C LYS A 484 -24.55 -49.07 4.47
N ALA A 485 -25.14 -48.70 5.61
CA ALA A 485 -24.71 -47.68 6.53
C ALA A 485 -23.24 -47.79 6.93
N ASP A 486 -22.57 -46.65 7.15
CA ASP A 486 -21.96 -46.46 8.44
C ASP A 486 -21.87 -44.97 8.82
N ARG A 487 -22.11 -44.73 10.10
CA ARG A 487 -22.01 -43.45 10.79
C ARG A 487 -20.55 -43.33 11.22
N THR A 488 -19.87 -42.24 10.88
CA THR A 488 -18.61 -41.93 11.54
C THR A 488 -18.50 -40.44 11.77
N GLU A 489 -18.69 -40.08 13.04
CA GLU A 489 -18.23 -38.84 13.67
C GLU A 489 -16.80 -38.51 13.22
N SER A 490 -16.62 -37.35 12.61
CA SER A 490 -15.30 -36.76 12.41
C SER A 490 -15.14 -35.63 13.43
N ALA A 491 -14.31 -35.91 14.43
CA ALA A 491 -13.97 -35.02 15.51
C ALA A 491 -13.24 -33.76 14.97
N ALA A 492 -13.74 -32.60 15.38
CA ALA A 492 -13.05 -31.33 15.21
C ALA A 492 -11.73 -31.34 16.00
N VAL A 493 -10.61 -31.24 15.29
CA VAL A 493 -9.30 -30.99 15.91
C VAL A 493 -9.21 -29.50 16.21
N ALA A 494 -9.29 -29.16 17.50
CA ALA A 494 -9.05 -27.83 18.01
C ALA A 494 -7.59 -27.42 17.75
N ALA A 495 -7.39 -26.26 17.14
CA ALA A 495 -6.09 -25.64 17.00
C ALA A 495 -5.51 -25.28 18.39
N PRO A 496 -4.20 -25.45 18.62
CA PRO A 496 -3.59 -25.14 19.91
C PRO A 496 -3.58 -23.62 20.15
N ALA A 497 -4.06 -23.22 21.32
CA ALA A 497 -3.99 -21.85 21.81
C ALA A 497 -2.53 -21.40 21.92
N GLN A 498 -2.16 -20.38 21.14
CA GLN A 498 -0.85 -19.73 21.24
C GLN A 498 -0.83 -18.84 22.49
N GLN A 499 0.26 -18.96 23.27
CA GLN A 499 0.50 -18.11 24.44
C GLN A 499 0.79 -16.67 24.01
N PRO A 500 0.26 -15.65 24.72
CA PRO A 500 0.51 -14.25 24.40
C PRO A 500 1.94 -13.88 24.79
N VAL A 501 2.79 -13.61 23.79
CA VAL A 501 4.03 -12.84 23.98
C VAL A 501 3.61 -11.41 24.28
N ALA A 502 4.22 -10.76 25.27
CA ALA A 502 3.95 -9.36 25.60
C ALA A 502 4.27 -8.46 24.39
N ARG A 503 3.23 -8.10 23.63
CA ARG A 503 3.31 -7.20 22.48
C ARG A 503 3.53 -5.76 22.96
N ARG A 504 4.23 -4.95 22.16
CA ARG A 504 4.32 -3.50 22.39
C ARG A 504 2.90 -2.94 22.47
N VAL A 505 2.66 -2.06 23.44
CA VAL A 505 1.49 -1.17 23.38
C VAL A 505 1.67 -0.34 22.12
N ALA A 506 0.68 -0.35 21.23
CA ALA A 506 0.70 0.42 20.00
C ALA A 506 1.14 1.87 20.34
N PRO A 507 2.27 2.36 19.80
CA PRO A 507 2.70 3.71 20.08
C PRO A 507 1.66 4.65 19.47
N THR A 508 0.99 5.44 20.31
CA THR A 508 0.40 6.68 19.80
C THR A 508 1.56 7.53 19.32
N LEU A 509 1.64 7.81 18.02
CA LEU A 509 2.72 8.61 17.41
C LEU A 509 2.84 10.04 17.95
N MET A 510 1.91 10.46 18.81
CA MET A 510 2.01 11.70 19.57
C MET A 510 2.95 11.52 20.76
N LYS A 511 3.98 12.35 20.87
CA LYS A 511 4.83 12.39 22.06
C LYS A 511 3.97 12.72 23.29
N PRO A 512 4.27 12.19 24.49
CA PRO A 512 3.60 12.62 25.71
C PRO A 512 3.66 14.15 25.86
N GLY A 513 2.53 14.84 25.67
CA GLY A 513 2.41 16.30 25.74
C GLY A 513 2.29 17.04 24.40
N GLU A 514 2.41 16.35 23.26
CA GLU A 514 2.16 16.92 21.94
C GLU A 514 0.66 17.16 21.75
N LYS A 515 0.26 18.43 21.57
CA LYS A 515 -1.13 18.79 21.34
C LYS A 515 -1.46 18.42 19.88
N PRO A 516 -2.62 17.81 19.62
CA PRO A 516 -3.04 17.58 18.25
C PRO A 516 -3.17 18.93 17.53
N GLU A 517 -2.69 19.02 16.29
CA GLU A 517 -2.64 20.26 15.47
C GLU A 517 -4.01 20.88 15.15
N PHE A 518 -5.11 20.36 15.72
CA PHE A 518 -6.43 20.96 15.58
C PHE A 518 -6.52 22.26 16.37
N GLY A 519 -6.22 23.37 15.69
CA GLY A 519 -6.55 24.70 16.16
C GLY A 519 -8.05 24.80 16.45
N LYS A 520 -8.39 25.19 17.68
CA LYS A 520 -9.76 25.55 18.05
C LYS A 520 -10.15 26.83 17.32
N ALA A 521 -10.65 26.73 16.09
CA ALA A 521 -11.37 27.83 15.46
C ALA A 521 -12.74 27.91 16.13
N ASN A 522 -12.87 28.78 17.12
CA ASN A 522 -14.16 29.18 17.68
C ASN A 522 -14.65 30.36 16.84
N PRO A 523 -15.69 30.24 16.01
CA PRO A 523 -16.22 31.39 15.30
C PRO A 523 -16.96 32.26 16.30
N GLN A 524 -16.40 33.43 16.60
CA GLN A 524 -17.14 34.51 17.24
C GLN A 524 -18.29 34.93 16.31
N PRO A 525 -19.54 35.06 16.79
CA PRO A 525 -20.60 35.61 15.99
C PRO A 525 -20.30 37.09 15.71
N ALA A 526 -20.34 37.47 14.43
CA ALA A 526 -20.24 38.84 14.00
C ALA A 526 -21.51 39.61 14.42
N ASP A 527 -21.31 40.72 15.13
CA ASP A 527 -22.32 41.74 15.38
C ASP A 527 -22.69 42.40 14.05
N ASP A 528 -23.92 42.16 13.58
CA ASP A 528 -24.51 42.87 12.45
C ASP A 528 -25.00 44.24 12.92
N GLY A 529 -24.20 45.27 12.61
CA GLY A 529 -24.53 46.66 12.88
C GLY A 529 -24.03 47.59 11.78
N SER A 530 -24.71 47.64 10.63
CA SER A 530 -24.86 48.91 9.89
C SER A 530 -25.99 48.83 8.86
N SER A 531 -27.11 49.47 9.17
CA SER A 531 -28.03 50.04 8.20
C SER A 531 -27.36 51.24 7.52
N GLY A 532 -27.16 51.18 6.21
CA GLY A 532 -26.63 52.28 5.40
C GLY A 532 -27.34 52.33 4.05
N ASP A 533 -28.02 53.44 3.82
CA ASP A 533 -28.89 53.75 2.68
C ASP A 533 -28.22 53.65 1.30
N LEU A 534 -28.99 53.23 0.30
CA LEU A 534 -28.69 53.42 -1.13
C LEU A 534 -29.72 54.40 -1.73
N PRO A 535 -29.28 55.41 -2.51
CA PRO A 535 -30.18 56.27 -3.25
C PRO A 535 -30.46 55.74 -4.68
N HIS A 536 -31.74 55.84 -5.04
CA HIS A 536 -32.39 55.79 -6.36
C HIS A 536 -32.43 54.48 -7.15
#